data_AF-A0A8W7P7Q4-F1
#
_entry.id   AF-A0A8W7P7Q4-F1
#
_cell.length_a   1.000
_cell.length_b   1.000
_cell.length_c   1.000
_cell.angle_alpha   90.00
_cell.angle_beta   90.00
_cell.angle_gamma   90.00
#
_symmetry.space_group_name_H-M   'P 1'
#
loop_
_entity.id
_entity.type
_entity.pdbx_description
1 polymer ?
#
loop_
_entity_poly.entity_id
_entity_poly.type
_entity_poly.pdbx_seq_one_letter_code
_entity_poly.pdbx_strand_id
1 'polypeptide(L)'
;LTMHRYVALVAVLVVSVAAEAPYPASGWRPEGAQFRLPTEYGAPLLLLQPQPRRVEVQITRENVQFAGRQIAQEQVPVTTTTVEPVTQTTPVTTTTTEQADLDPLKVQGLPSDQRKDFQQRANLRQQVVNRPLPANIAQRPLFPDLYSSNKWLSNRKLCRLNLRCIEKVPQTRCTASHITMEEKQPKKVLSEQERLELAAQLDKDLDAFISSLEKKRYTEGWPEDRWEEEMAKHPFFMQKSPEPGEELSPLMEGLQQLKYDPQENTEQELADTYKEDGKFYMQHRKFRMAVLSYTEALRYKVGDAAYKAILYNNRSAANYMLKNYRTSLQDAQKALELNPDYDKARWRAAQCASALDRFELCVELCDTILQRDPTNTAAVEMRKACLAKKAAQQRDSRKEARQEREKQERWDRLVTELKKRMVKFEERKALDDERFLRPRLAPLEDFMVSCDENGVLSWPVVFCYPEFQTTDFQQQLLETTTMQDVLEQLFEEPLECDKAGLYRAKKVNVYYENRILGLAYLVDKSKTIREIVAERTFVAFQGTLTFYILVKGSKQEESFITQTRIPLKIEY
;
A
#
# COMPACT_ATOMS: atom_id res chain seq x y z
N LEU A 1 7.40 6.81 16.87
CA LEU A 1 8.13 6.94 15.59
C LEU A 1 8.19 5.58 14.91
N THR A 2 7.96 5.58 13.59
CA THR A 2 8.21 4.51 12.60
C THR A 2 7.48 3.17 12.75
N MET A 3 6.30 3.07 12.12
CA MET A 3 5.99 2.07 11.08
C MET A 3 4.65 2.47 10.42
N HIS A 4 4.75 3.41 9.48
CA HIS A 4 3.67 3.79 8.58
C HIS A 4 4.19 3.65 7.15
N ARG A 5 3.34 3.07 6.30
CA ARG A 5 3.35 2.98 4.82
C ARG A 5 3.76 1.63 4.24
N TYR A 6 2.74 0.92 3.73
CA TYR A 6 2.62 0.12 2.51
C TYR A 6 1.27 -0.60 2.72
N VAL A 7 0.17 -0.39 2.00
CA VAL A 7 -0.06 -0.16 0.57
C VAL A 7 -1.44 0.53 0.44
N ALA A 8 -1.57 1.49 -0.47
CA ALA A 8 -2.86 1.92 -0.99
C ALA A 8 -2.78 1.99 -2.52
N LEU A 9 -3.86 1.51 -3.16
CA LEU A 9 -4.37 1.85 -4.50
C LEU A 9 -3.60 1.23 -5.70
N VAL A 10 -4.23 0.64 -6.72
CA VAL A 10 -5.42 1.05 -7.48
C VAL A 10 -6.08 -0.15 -8.19
N ALA A 11 -7.40 -0.06 -8.37
CA ALA A 11 -8.32 -0.96 -9.08
C ALA A 11 -8.47 -0.69 -10.61
N VAL A 12 -9.28 -1.54 -11.28
CA VAL A 12 -10.27 -1.28 -12.38
C VAL A 12 -10.05 -2.01 -13.73
N LEU A 13 -10.97 -2.96 -14.04
CA LEU A 13 -11.81 -3.16 -15.27
C LEU A 13 -12.32 -4.63 -15.33
N VAL A 14 -13.56 -4.95 -14.92
CA VAL A 14 -14.86 -4.94 -15.65
C VAL A 14 -14.93 -5.88 -16.86
N VAL A 15 -15.73 -6.96 -16.74
CA VAL A 15 -16.63 -7.47 -17.80
C VAL A 15 -17.96 -7.84 -17.16
N SER A 16 -19.02 -7.30 -17.74
CA SER A 16 -20.44 -7.45 -17.42
C SER A 16 -21.03 -8.77 -17.95
N VAL A 17 -21.95 -9.38 -17.21
CA VAL A 17 -23.12 -10.08 -17.79
C VAL A 17 -24.32 -9.82 -16.89
N ALA A 18 -25.39 -9.37 -17.54
CA ALA A 18 -26.68 -8.98 -16.97
C ALA A 18 -27.52 -10.17 -16.54
N ALA A 19 -28.38 -9.96 -15.54
CA ALA A 19 -29.67 -10.63 -15.44
C ALA A 19 -30.66 -9.66 -14.76
N GLU A 20 -31.73 -9.37 -15.50
CA GLU A 20 -32.83 -8.47 -15.19
C GLU A 20 -33.74 -9.03 -14.09
N ALA A 21 -34.24 -8.17 -13.21
CA ALA A 21 -35.57 -8.31 -12.62
C ALA A 21 -36.13 -6.92 -12.27
N PRO A 22 -37.39 -6.60 -12.61
CA PRO A 22 -37.95 -5.25 -12.52
C PRO A 22 -38.49 -4.97 -11.12
N TYR A 23 -38.12 -3.82 -10.54
CA TYR A 23 -38.89 -3.22 -9.44
C TYR A 23 -40.06 -2.44 -10.03
N PRO A 24 -41.32 -2.69 -9.62
CA PRO A 24 -42.39 -1.77 -9.93
C PRO A 24 -42.25 -0.51 -9.07
N ALA A 25 -42.41 0.63 -9.72
CA ALA A 25 -42.67 1.90 -9.08
C ALA A 25 -44.03 1.84 -8.37
N SER A 26 -44.03 1.85 -7.05
CA SER A 26 -45.17 2.33 -6.27
C SER A 26 -44.65 2.86 -4.93
N GLY A 27 -44.92 4.13 -4.67
CA GLY A 27 -44.63 4.75 -3.39
C GLY A 27 -45.45 4.09 -2.30
N TRP A 28 -44.77 3.53 -1.31
CA TRP A 28 -45.34 3.18 -0.01
C TRP A 28 -44.30 3.50 1.06
N ARG A 29 -44.59 4.54 1.84
CA ARG A 29 -43.95 4.79 3.14
C ARG A 29 -44.79 4.03 4.19
N PRO A 30 -44.21 3.23 5.08
CA PRO A 30 -44.85 2.89 6.34
C PRO A 30 -44.33 3.86 7.40
N GLU A 31 -45.19 4.79 7.84
CA GLU A 31 -45.10 5.29 9.21
C GLU A 31 -45.56 4.14 10.12
N GLY A 32 -44.73 3.76 11.11
CA GLY A 32 -45.15 2.86 12.18
C GLY A 32 -44.81 1.37 12.05
N ALA A 33 -43.61 0.99 11.58
CA ALA A 33 -43.17 -0.41 11.64
C ALA A 33 -42.72 -0.81 13.06
N GLN A 34 -43.54 -1.58 13.77
CA GLN A 34 -43.16 -2.28 15.00
C GLN A 34 -42.41 -3.57 14.63
N PHE A 35 -41.20 -3.75 15.16
CA PHE A 35 -40.43 -4.99 15.00
C PHE A 35 -40.37 -5.73 16.33
N ARG A 36 -40.96 -6.93 16.38
CA ARG A 36 -40.87 -7.87 17.50
C ARG A 36 -39.94 -9.02 17.13
N LEU A 37 -38.97 -9.33 17.99
CA LEU A 37 -38.09 -10.49 17.84
C LEU A 37 -38.20 -11.39 19.07
N PRO A 38 -38.41 -12.71 18.92
CA PRO A 38 -38.23 -13.67 20.00
C PRO A 38 -36.75 -14.03 20.13
N THR A 39 -36.18 -13.84 21.33
CA THR A 39 -34.85 -14.37 21.66
C THR A 39 -34.99 -15.83 22.10
N GLU A 40 -34.84 -16.76 21.15
CA GLU A 40 -34.47 -18.13 21.49
C GLU A 40 -32.96 -18.20 21.62
N TYR A 41 -32.46 -18.31 22.85
CA TYR A 41 -31.33 -19.13 23.32
C TYR A 41 -31.10 -18.80 24.80
N GLY A 42 -31.43 -19.74 25.67
CA GLY A 42 -31.32 -19.58 27.11
C GLY A 42 -29.88 -19.46 27.61
N ALA A 43 -29.56 -18.33 28.24
CA ALA A 43 -28.58 -18.19 29.31
C ALA A 43 -28.84 -16.87 30.07
N PRO A 44 -28.67 -16.82 31.40
CA PRO A 44 -28.97 -15.61 32.17
C PRO A 44 -27.97 -14.49 31.88
N LEU A 45 -28.47 -13.33 31.47
CA LEU A 45 -27.72 -12.08 31.33
C LEU A 45 -27.34 -11.54 32.72
N LEU A 46 -26.29 -12.09 33.31
CA LEU A 46 -25.48 -11.42 34.32
C LEU A 46 -24.61 -10.38 33.59
N LEU A 47 -24.90 -9.10 33.80
CA LEU A 47 -24.00 -7.99 33.49
C LEU A 47 -22.73 -8.11 34.36
N LEU A 48 -21.76 -8.91 33.89
CA LEU A 48 -20.39 -8.89 34.38
C LEU A 48 -19.50 -8.23 33.33
N GLN A 49 -18.82 -7.16 33.74
CA GLN A 49 -17.79 -6.50 32.94
C GLN A 49 -16.62 -7.46 32.66
N PRO A 50 -15.94 -7.34 31.51
CA PRO A 50 -14.68 -8.03 31.28
C PRO A 50 -13.55 -7.29 32.02
N GLN A 51 -12.95 -7.97 33.00
CA GLN A 51 -11.60 -7.61 33.49
C GLN A 51 -10.57 -8.14 32.48
N PRO A 52 -9.54 -7.37 32.09
CA PRO A 52 -8.54 -7.83 31.15
C PRO A 52 -7.64 -8.88 31.82
N ARG A 53 -7.88 -10.17 31.51
CA ARG A 53 -6.88 -11.22 31.74
C ARG A 53 -6.15 -11.48 30.42
N ARG A 54 -4.84 -11.21 30.41
CA ARG A 54 -3.92 -11.66 29.35
C ARG A 54 -3.97 -13.18 29.30
N VAL A 55 -4.41 -13.72 28.17
CA VAL A 55 -4.20 -15.12 27.79
C VAL A 55 -3.28 -15.10 26.58
N GLU A 56 -2.04 -15.55 26.76
CA GLU A 56 -1.14 -15.82 25.64
C GLU A 56 -1.56 -17.15 25.00
N VAL A 57 -2.06 -17.08 23.77
CA VAL A 57 -2.33 -18.27 22.95
C VAL A 57 -1.22 -18.37 21.91
N GLN A 58 -0.37 -19.39 22.03
CA GLN A 58 0.58 -19.77 20.99
C GLN A 58 -0.16 -20.50 19.87
N ILE A 59 -0.06 -19.98 18.65
CA ILE A 59 -0.63 -20.59 17.45
C ILE A 59 0.40 -21.59 16.91
N THR A 60 0.12 -22.89 17.01
CA THR A 60 0.87 -23.95 16.32
C THR A 60 0.17 -24.37 15.02
N ARG A 61 0.95 -24.92 14.09
CA ARG A 61 0.60 -25.20 12.69
C ARG A 61 -0.53 -26.23 12.47
N GLU A 62 -1.12 -26.77 13.53
CA GLU A 62 -2.00 -27.94 13.48
C GLU A 62 -3.50 -27.59 13.57
N ASN A 63 -3.87 -26.34 13.86
CA ASN A 63 -5.28 -25.94 14.09
C ASN A 63 -5.91 -25.09 12.99
N VAL A 64 -5.61 -25.36 11.71
CA VAL A 64 -6.30 -24.72 10.58
C VAL A 64 -6.98 -25.77 9.71
N GLN A 65 -8.28 -26.00 9.93
CA GLN A 65 -9.13 -26.77 9.03
C GLN A 65 -9.76 -25.84 7.98
N PHE A 66 -9.41 -26.06 6.71
CA PHE A 66 -10.08 -25.44 5.55
C PHE A 66 -11.25 -26.32 5.10
N ALA A 67 -12.47 -25.78 5.15
CA ALA A 67 -13.64 -26.40 4.55
C ALA A 67 -13.73 -26.03 3.05
N GLY A 68 -13.40 -26.99 2.18
CA GLY A 68 -13.55 -26.88 0.72
C GLY A 68 -14.85 -27.51 0.22
N ARG A 69 -15.57 -26.80 -0.65
CA ARG A 69 -16.82 -27.20 -1.30
C ARG A 69 -16.65 -28.46 -2.18
N GLN A 70 -17.64 -29.36 -2.08
CA GLN A 70 -17.87 -30.48 -2.99
C GLN A 70 -18.44 -30.00 -4.32
N ILE A 71 -17.90 -30.52 -5.43
CA ILE A 71 -18.60 -30.65 -6.72
C ILE A 71 -18.41 -32.08 -7.17
N ALA A 72 -19.52 -32.75 -7.47
CA ALA A 72 -19.60 -34.11 -7.95
C ALA A 72 -19.18 -34.22 -9.43
N GLN A 73 -18.48 -35.28 -9.80
CA GLN A 73 -18.51 -35.84 -11.14
C GLN A 73 -18.17 -37.35 -11.12
N GLU A 74 -19.16 -38.10 -11.58
CA GLU A 74 -19.20 -39.39 -12.29
C GLU A 74 -18.14 -40.48 -12.10
N GLN A 75 -18.66 -41.68 -11.81
CA GLN A 75 -18.02 -42.98 -11.85
C GLN A 75 -17.88 -43.49 -13.30
N VAL A 76 -16.75 -44.11 -13.65
CA VAL A 76 -16.68 -45.39 -14.40
C VAL A 76 -15.39 -46.14 -13.95
N PRO A 77 -15.42 -47.47 -13.75
CA PRO A 77 -14.34 -48.22 -13.08
C PRO A 77 -13.37 -48.86 -14.08
N VAL A 78 -12.27 -49.49 -13.60
CA VAL A 78 -11.87 -50.88 -13.93
C VAL A 78 -10.43 -51.24 -13.45
N THR A 79 -10.38 -52.41 -12.79
CA THR A 79 -9.29 -53.37 -12.50
C THR A 79 -8.12 -53.05 -11.56
N THR A 80 -8.22 -53.68 -10.40
CA THR A 80 -7.22 -54.40 -9.60
C THR A 80 -6.35 -55.38 -10.41
N THR A 81 -5.05 -55.47 -10.09
CA THR A 81 -4.24 -56.71 -10.05
C THR A 81 -2.99 -56.43 -9.19
N THR A 82 -3.01 -56.67 -7.88
CA THR A 82 -2.41 -57.81 -7.13
C THR A 82 -0.88 -57.95 -7.11
N VAL A 83 -0.35 -57.84 -5.88
CA VAL A 83 0.65 -58.70 -5.20
C VAL A 83 2.16 -58.34 -5.32
N GLU A 84 2.67 -57.66 -4.27
CA GLU A 84 3.51 -58.17 -3.14
C GLU A 84 4.72 -59.14 -3.42
N PRO A 85 5.66 -59.41 -2.47
CA PRO A 85 5.91 -58.84 -1.13
C PRO A 85 7.40 -58.85 -0.62
N VAL A 86 7.55 -58.58 0.70
CA VAL A 86 8.55 -59.03 1.72
C VAL A 86 10.01 -58.53 1.58
N THR A 87 10.69 -58.00 2.60
CA THR A 87 10.97 -58.56 3.95
C THR A 87 11.53 -57.46 4.85
N GLN A 88 10.97 -57.24 6.05
CA GLN A 88 11.43 -57.72 7.38
C GLN A 88 12.76 -57.08 7.83
N THR A 89 13.09 -56.71 9.07
CA THR A 89 12.46 -56.61 10.41
C THR A 89 13.57 -56.01 11.30
N THR A 90 13.25 -55.05 12.19
CA THR A 90 13.62 -54.91 13.63
C THR A 90 14.72 -55.84 14.21
N PRO A 91 15.48 -55.49 15.31
CA PRO A 91 14.86 -54.98 16.55
C PRO A 91 15.75 -54.06 17.48
N VAL A 92 15.15 -53.20 18.33
CA VAL A 92 15.02 -53.31 19.83
C VAL A 92 16.27 -52.79 20.60
N THR A 93 16.26 -52.02 21.70
CA THR A 93 15.20 -51.48 22.60
C THR A 93 15.82 -50.60 23.72
N THR A 94 15.12 -49.50 24.04
CA THR A 94 14.91 -48.76 25.33
C THR A 94 16.02 -48.52 26.37
N THR A 95 16.04 -47.31 26.96
CA THR A 95 15.40 -46.91 28.25
C THR A 95 15.85 -45.46 28.60
N THR A 96 14.94 -44.52 28.90
CA THR A 96 14.59 -43.92 30.24
C THR A 96 15.82 -43.32 30.96
N THR A 97 15.91 -42.09 31.50
CA THR A 97 14.99 -41.29 32.34
C THR A 97 15.61 -39.88 32.57
N GLU A 98 14.77 -38.90 32.89
CA GLU A 98 14.99 -37.78 33.86
C GLU A 98 15.89 -36.54 33.58
N GLN A 99 15.18 -35.41 33.51
CA GLN A 99 15.29 -34.18 34.33
C GLN A 99 16.52 -33.25 34.29
N ALA A 100 16.17 -31.99 34.01
CA ALA A 100 16.55 -30.75 34.71
C ALA A 100 17.74 -29.91 34.23
N ASP A 101 17.42 -28.61 34.12
CA ASP A 101 18.23 -27.41 34.37
C ASP A 101 19.42 -27.08 33.44
N LEU A 102 19.23 -26.01 32.66
CA LEU A 102 20.27 -25.31 31.91
C LEU A 102 20.37 -23.85 32.37
N ASP A 103 21.45 -23.55 33.10
CA ASP A 103 22.31 -22.37 32.97
C ASP A 103 23.56 -22.57 33.87
N PRO A 104 24.74 -21.93 33.67
CA PRO A 104 25.29 -21.27 32.49
C PRO A 104 26.76 -21.69 32.18
N LEU A 105 27.26 -21.34 30.97
CA LEU A 105 28.66 -21.11 30.59
C LEU A 105 29.77 -22.08 31.13
N LYS A 106 30.22 -23.00 30.25
CA LYS A 106 31.64 -23.41 30.20
C LYS A 106 32.09 -23.65 28.76
N VAL A 107 32.79 -22.65 28.23
CA VAL A 107 33.57 -22.72 26.98
C VAL A 107 34.91 -23.39 27.30
N GLN A 108 35.15 -24.58 26.77
CA GLN A 108 36.50 -25.12 26.61
C GLN A 108 36.74 -25.43 25.12
N GLY A 109 37.83 -24.88 24.57
CA GLY A 109 38.28 -25.22 23.21
C GLY A 109 38.72 -24.08 22.28
N LEU A 110 39.07 -22.87 22.75
CA LEU A 110 39.63 -21.81 21.90
C LEU A 110 40.84 -21.09 22.54
N PRO A 111 41.93 -20.83 21.78
CA PRO A 111 43.17 -20.19 22.27
C PRO A 111 42.96 -18.76 22.82
N SER A 112 43.88 -18.31 23.68
CA SER A 112 43.80 -17.09 24.50
C SER A 112 43.64 -15.77 23.73
N ASP A 113 44.13 -15.72 22.49
CA ASP A 113 44.22 -14.45 21.75
C ASP A 113 42.89 -14.03 21.13
N GLN A 114 41.99 -14.97 20.86
CA GLN A 114 40.64 -14.65 20.36
C GLN A 114 39.64 -14.27 21.46
N ARG A 115 39.98 -14.53 22.74
CA ARG A 115 39.12 -14.14 23.88
C ARG A 115 39.22 -12.64 24.19
N LYS A 116 40.40 -12.04 24.01
CA LYS A 116 40.61 -10.61 24.25
C LYS A 116 39.86 -9.72 23.26
N ASP A 117 39.77 -10.15 22.00
CA ASP A 117 39.13 -9.40 20.93
C ASP A 117 37.59 -9.39 21.04
N PHE A 118 37.01 -10.50 21.52
CA PHE A 118 35.58 -10.59 21.81
C PHE A 118 35.17 -9.73 23.02
N GLN A 119 36.01 -9.67 24.05
CA GLN A 119 35.76 -8.86 25.25
C GLN A 119 35.96 -7.36 25.00
N GLN A 120 36.90 -6.97 24.13
CA GLN A 120 37.03 -5.58 23.67
C GLN A 120 35.84 -5.12 22.82
N ARG A 121 35.33 -5.97 21.92
CA ARG A 121 34.15 -5.65 21.09
C ARG A 121 32.84 -5.57 21.89
N ALA A 122 32.70 -6.37 22.95
CA ALA A 122 31.56 -6.31 23.86
C ALA A 122 31.57 -5.03 24.73
N ASN A 123 32.74 -4.61 25.23
CA ASN A 123 32.89 -3.39 26.01
C ASN A 123 32.72 -2.10 25.18
N LEU A 124 33.11 -2.10 23.90
CA LEU A 124 32.87 -0.99 22.98
C LEU A 124 31.38 -0.80 22.62
N ARG A 125 30.58 -1.88 22.61
CA ARG A 125 29.14 -1.80 22.33
C ARG A 125 28.32 -1.24 23.49
N GLN A 126 28.78 -1.37 24.74
CA GLN A 126 28.08 -0.80 25.90
C GLN A 126 28.37 0.69 26.13
N GLN A 127 29.44 1.25 25.54
CA GLN A 127 29.79 2.67 25.70
C GLN A 127 29.08 3.63 24.71
N VAL A 128 28.35 3.12 23.72
CA VAL A 128 27.67 3.95 22.68
C VAL A 128 26.22 4.30 23.03
N VAL A 129 25.61 3.67 24.05
CA VAL A 129 24.18 3.85 24.36
C VAL A 129 23.89 5.13 25.16
N ASN A 130 24.89 5.83 25.72
CA ASN A 130 24.66 7.01 26.55
C ASN A 130 25.58 8.19 26.16
N ARG A 131 25.19 9.00 25.17
CA ARG A 131 25.55 10.44 25.08
C ARG A 131 24.66 11.20 24.07
N PRO A 132 24.29 12.47 24.34
CA PRO A 132 23.37 13.26 23.52
C PRO A 132 24.06 13.93 22.32
N LEU A 133 23.27 14.21 21.27
CA LEU A 133 23.68 14.82 19.99
C LEU A 133 24.08 16.30 20.12
N PRO A 134 25.14 16.73 19.40
CA PRO A 134 25.26 18.10 18.91
C PRO A 134 25.21 18.19 17.37
N ALA A 135 24.84 19.38 16.90
CA ALA A 135 24.49 19.74 15.53
C ALA A 135 25.69 19.89 14.57
N ASN A 136 25.39 19.74 13.27
CA ASN A 136 26.23 19.87 12.06
C ASN A 136 27.24 18.76 11.79
N ILE A 137 27.08 18.08 10.64
CA ILE A 137 28.08 17.93 9.56
C ILE A 137 27.43 17.15 8.40
N ALA A 138 27.54 17.74 7.21
CA ALA A 138 27.23 17.12 5.94
C ALA A 138 28.42 16.27 5.44
N GLN A 139 28.11 15.31 4.56
CA GLN A 139 29.03 14.53 3.73
C GLN A 139 29.83 13.42 4.43
N ARG A 140 29.46 12.16 4.16
CA ARG A 140 30.39 11.14 3.62
C ARG A 140 29.66 9.86 3.16
N PRO A 141 30.25 9.13 2.19
CA PRO A 141 29.64 8.04 1.45
C PRO A 141 29.80 6.68 2.16
N LEU A 142 28.94 5.73 1.79
CA LEU A 142 29.07 4.31 2.11
C LEU A 142 29.83 3.61 0.98
N PHE A 143 31.08 3.21 1.20
CA PHE A 143 31.62 1.84 1.03
C PHE A 143 33.12 1.83 1.42
N PRO A 144 33.66 0.72 1.96
CA PRO A 144 34.97 0.66 2.59
C PRO A 144 36.10 0.23 1.65
N ASP A 145 37.30 0.76 1.94
CA ASP A 145 38.59 0.35 1.40
C ASP A 145 38.89 -1.13 1.67
N LEU A 146 39.29 -1.85 0.63
CA LEU A 146 40.14 -3.04 0.72
C LEU A 146 41.31 -2.85 -0.26
N TYR A 147 42.44 -2.40 0.27
CA TYR A 147 43.74 -2.48 -0.39
C TYR A 147 44.45 -3.75 0.09
N SER A 148 44.84 -4.61 -0.86
CA SER A 148 46.01 -5.49 -0.83
C SER A 148 45.85 -6.49 -1.97
N SER A 149 46.40 -6.23 -3.15
CA SER A 149 47.75 -6.77 -3.40
C SER A 149 48.39 -6.13 -4.63
N ASN A 150 49.64 -5.72 -4.43
CA ASN A 150 50.55 -5.26 -5.46
C ASN A 150 50.82 -6.36 -6.51
N LYS A 151 50.60 -6.02 -7.78
CA LYS A 151 51.53 -6.23 -8.90
C LYS A 151 50.81 -5.79 -10.18
N TRP A 152 51.19 -4.63 -10.74
CA TRP A 152 51.29 -4.34 -12.18
C TRP A 152 51.76 -2.89 -12.37
N LEU A 153 52.92 -2.58 -11.78
CA LEU A 153 53.75 -1.46 -12.22
C LEU A 153 54.68 -1.98 -13.32
N SER A 154 54.17 -2.12 -14.54
CA SER A 154 54.95 -2.19 -15.79
C SER A 154 54.01 -2.26 -16.99
N ASN A 155 53.48 -1.12 -17.44
CA ASN A 155 53.27 -0.88 -18.87
C ASN A 155 52.94 0.56 -19.25
N ARG A 156 53.61 1.53 -18.60
CA ARG A 156 53.54 2.96 -18.97
C ARG A 156 54.36 3.31 -20.24
N LYS A 157 54.77 2.31 -21.04
CA LYS A 157 55.54 2.49 -22.29
C LYS A 157 54.81 2.03 -23.56
N LEU A 158 53.69 1.31 -23.48
CA LEU A 158 53.01 0.81 -24.70
C LEU A 158 51.99 1.78 -25.31
N CYS A 159 51.39 2.70 -24.55
CA CYS A 159 50.40 3.63 -25.10
C CYS A 159 50.97 4.91 -25.78
N ARG A 160 52.30 5.05 -25.89
CA ARG A 160 52.94 6.11 -26.70
C ARG A 160 53.54 5.61 -28.02
N LEU A 161 53.41 4.32 -28.34
CA LEU A 161 53.95 3.73 -29.57
C LEU A 161 52.95 3.67 -30.74
N ASN A 162 51.66 3.91 -30.52
CA ASN A 162 50.64 3.83 -31.58
C ASN A 162 50.23 5.17 -32.24
N LEU A 163 50.98 6.25 -32.01
CA LEU A 163 50.79 7.55 -32.67
C LEU A 163 52.06 8.10 -33.35
N ARG A 164 53.10 7.27 -33.52
CA ARG A 164 54.35 7.65 -34.21
C ARG A 164 54.66 6.88 -35.51
N CYS A 165 53.70 6.10 -36.02
CA CYS A 165 53.87 5.30 -37.24
C CYS A 165 53.18 5.87 -38.49
N ILE A 166 52.79 7.16 -38.50
CA ILE A 166 52.17 7.81 -39.69
C ILE A 166 53.09 8.85 -40.37
N GLU A 167 54.27 9.16 -39.80
CA GLU A 167 55.22 10.07 -40.45
C GLU A 167 56.61 9.44 -40.56
N LYS A 168 56.82 8.69 -41.65
CA LYS A 168 58.11 8.49 -42.33
C LYS A 168 57.89 7.57 -43.54
N VAL A 169 57.29 8.12 -44.59
CA VAL A 169 57.48 7.60 -45.95
C VAL A 169 58.75 8.25 -46.49
N PRO A 170 59.87 7.52 -46.70
CA PRO A 170 60.95 8.06 -47.50
C PRO A 170 60.49 8.07 -48.95
N GLN A 171 60.50 9.26 -49.56
CA GLN A 171 60.43 9.40 -51.02
C GLN A 171 61.67 8.75 -51.64
N THR A 172 61.60 7.46 -51.94
CA THR A 172 62.58 6.80 -52.80
C THR A 172 62.23 7.09 -54.25
N ARG A 173 63.05 7.97 -54.86
CA ARG A 173 63.18 8.18 -56.30
C ARG A 173 63.08 6.84 -57.05
N CYS A 174 62.10 6.74 -57.95
CA CYS A 174 62.08 5.71 -58.98
C CYS A 174 63.26 5.92 -59.92
N THR A 175 64.37 5.23 -59.70
CA THR A 175 65.34 4.95 -60.75
C THR A 175 64.86 3.73 -61.51
N ALA A 176 64.60 3.91 -62.80
CA ALA A 176 64.26 2.84 -63.73
C ALA A 176 65.39 1.80 -63.76
N SER A 177 65.25 0.73 -62.98
CA SER A 177 66.01 -0.50 -63.17
C SER A 177 65.25 -1.37 -64.17
N HIS A 178 65.89 -1.63 -65.29
CA HIS A 178 65.50 -2.55 -66.35
C HIS A 178 64.59 -3.69 -65.87
N ILE A 179 63.33 -3.67 -66.32
CA ILE A 179 62.50 -4.87 -66.40
C ILE A 179 63.05 -5.67 -67.57
N THR A 180 63.94 -6.61 -67.30
CA THR A 180 64.15 -7.73 -68.22
C THR A 180 62.88 -8.55 -68.21
N MET A 181 62.14 -8.55 -69.31
CA MET A 181 61.08 -9.53 -69.53
C MET A 181 61.73 -10.90 -69.57
N GLU A 182 61.64 -11.66 -68.48
CA GLU A 182 61.92 -13.10 -68.53
C GLU A 182 60.86 -13.74 -69.41
N GLU A 183 61.32 -14.33 -70.51
CA GLU A 183 60.52 -15.14 -71.42
C GLU A 183 59.83 -16.26 -70.62
N LYS A 184 58.50 -16.33 -70.68
CA LYS A 184 57.72 -17.45 -70.13
C LYS A 184 58.11 -18.73 -70.88
N GLN A 185 58.95 -19.55 -70.26
CA GLN A 185 59.25 -20.90 -70.71
C GLN A 185 57.94 -21.69 -70.94
N PRO A 186 57.84 -22.50 -72.02
CA PRO A 186 56.63 -23.28 -72.29
C PRO A 186 56.39 -24.26 -71.13
N LYS A 187 55.17 -24.24 -70.56
CA LYS A 187 54.79 -25.15 -69.48
C LYS A 187 54.94 -26.59 -69.96
N LYS A 188 55.91 -27.32 -69.44
CA LYS A 188 56.03 -28.78 -69.62
C LYS A 188 54.71 -29.43 -69.21
N VAL A 189 54.09 -30.17 -70.12
CA VAL A 189 52.90 -30.98 -69.82
C VAL A 189 53.39 -32.21 -69.05
N LEU A 190 53.42 -32.10 -67.72
CA LEU A 190 53.76 -33.24 -66.84
C LEU A 190 52.76 -34.38 -67.07
N SER A 191 53.28 -35.62 -67.15
CA SER A 191 52.47 -36.82 -67.16
C SER A 191 51.69 -36.98 -65.83
N GLU A 192 50.63 -37.77 -65.83
CA GLU A 192 49.79 -37.94 -64.63
C GLU A 192 50.58 -38.51 -63.44
N GLN A 193 51.55 -39.39 -63.70
CA GLN A 193 52.46 -39.93 -62.69
C GLN A 193 53.40 -38.86 -62.10
N GLU A 194 53.99 -38.01 -62.95
CA GLU A 194 54.86 -36.92 -62.48
C GLU A 194 54.10 -35.87 -61.68
N ARG A 195 52.81 -35.64 -61.99
CA ARG A 195 51.94 -34.74 -61.20
C ARG A 195 51.65 -35.31 -59.82
N LEU A 196 51.41 -36.62 -59.72
CA LEU A 196 51.19 -37.32 -58.47
C LEU A 196 52.44 -37.29 -57.59
N GLU A 197 53.61 -37.50 -58.17
CA GLU A 197 54.90 -37.41 -57.45
C GLU A 197 55.19 -35.99 -56.98
N LEU A 198 54.96 -34.98 -57.82
CA LEU A 198 55.16 -33.58 -57.45
C LEU A 198 54.17 -33.14 -56.36
N ALA A 199 52.91 -33.59 -56.43
CA ALA A 199 51.93 -33.35 -55.38
C ALA A 199 52.36 -33.99 -54.05
N ALA A 200 52.82 -35.25 -54.09
CA ALA A 200 53.33 -35.92 -52.90
C ALA A 200 54.59 -35.26 -52.32
N GLN A 201 55.44 -34.67 -53.17
CA GLN A 201 56.59 -33.90 -52.74
C GLN A 201 56.17 -32.59 -52.09
N LEU A 202 55.21 -31.87 -52.70
CA LEU A 202 54.66 -30.64 -52.15
C LEU A 202 53.95 -30.87 -50.81
N ASP A 203 53.22 -31.97 -50.65
CA ASP A 203 52.59 -32.33 -49.38
C ASP A 203 53.64 -32.60 -48.30
N LYS A 204 54.73 -33.31 -48.63
CA LYS A 204 55.85 -33.54 -47.71
C LYS A 204 56.58 -32.25 -47.33
N ASP A 205 56.80 -31.37 -48.31
CA ASP A 205 57.46 -30.08 -48.07
C ASP A 205 56.56 -29.16 -47.25
N LEU A 206 55.24 -29.22 -47.45
CA LEU A 206 54.26 -28.50 -46.65
C LEU A 206 54.21 -29.03 -45.21
N ASP A 207 54.23 -30.35 -45.00
CA ASP A 207 54.30 -30.95 -43.68
C ASP A 207 55.62 -30.64 -42.96
N ALA A 208 56.74 -30.64 -43.69
CA ALA A 208 58.04 -30.21 -43.18
C ALA A 208 58.02 -28.72 -42.79
N PHE A 209 57.37 -27.87 -43.60
CA PHE A 209 57.20 -26.46 -43.31
C PHE A 209 56.32 -26.23 -42.07
N ILE A 210 55.15 -26.86 -41.99
CA ILE A 210 54.21 -26.76 -40.85
C ILE A 210 54.87 -27.27 -39.56
N SER A 211 55.66 -28.35 -39.64
CA SER A 211 56.39 -28.87 -38.48
C SER A 211 57.57 -27.97 -38.06
N SER A 212 58.14 -27.19 -38.98
CA SER A 212 59.18 -26.20 -38.69
C SER A 212 58.66 -24.92 -38.02
N LEU A 213 57.36 -24.62 -38.15
CA LEU A 213 56.74 -23.47 -37.49
C LEU A 213 56.74 -23.66 -35.97
N GLU A 214 57.16 -22.62 -35.25
CA GLU A 214 57.14 -22.61 -33.80
C GLU A 214 55.68 -22.74 -33.31
N LYS A 215 55.34 -23.91 -32.76
CA LYS A 215 54.00 -24.20 -32.23
C LYS A 215 53.77 -23.41 -30.94
N LYS A 216 53.47 -22.12 -31.06
CA LYS A 216 52.91 -21.34 -29.95
C LYS A 216 51.49 -21.83 -29.72
N ARG A 217 51.25 -22.48 -28.58
CA ARG A 217 49.87 -22.73 -28.14
C ARG A 217 49.20 -21.37 -28.03
N TYR A 218 47.98 -21.26 -28.53
CA TYR A 218 47.17 -20.04 -28.39
C TYR A 218 46.83 -19.89 -26.89
N THR A 219 47.68 -19.18 -26.15
CA THR A 219 47.55 -19.01 -24.69
C THR A 219 46.64 -17.84 -24.31
N GLU A 220 46.26 -17.00 -25.28
CA GLU A 220 45.43 -15.80 -25.08
C GLU A 220 43.93 -16.08 -25.34
N GLY A 221 43.58 -17.32 -25.69
CA GLY A 221 42.18 -17.74 -25.86
C GLY A 221 41.47 -17.98 -24.56
N TRP A 222 40.14 -17.93 -24.59
CA TRP A 222 39.33 -18.44 -23.50
C TRP A 222 39.63 -19.93 -23.30
N PRO A 223 39.79 -20.40 -22.05
CA PRO A 223 39.94 -21.82 -21.78
C PRO A 223 38.78 -22.61 -22.40
N GLU A 224 39.06 -23.71 -23.10
CA GLU A 224 38.05 -24.56 -23.75
C GLU A 224 37.01 -25.11 -22.76
N ASP A 225 37.31 -25.13 -21.46
CA ASP A 225 36.37 -25.55 -20.41
C ASP A 225 35.46 -24.42 -19.89
N ARG A 226 35.80 -23.15 -20.14
CA ARG A 226 35.10 -21.96 -19.57
C ARG A 226 34.71 -20.89 -20.59
N TRP A 227 34.88 -21.15 -21.89
CA TRP A 227 34.60 -20.18 -22.94
C TRP A 227 33.13 -19.77 -23.01
N GLU A 228 32.19 -20.66 -22.70
CA GLU A 228 30.75 -20.33 -22.67
C GLU A 228 30.43 -19.28 -21.59
N GLU A 229 31.05 -19.41 -20.42
CA GLU A 229 30.89 -18.47 -19.32
C GLU A 229 31.51 -17.10 -19.65
N GLU A 230 32.72 -17.08 -20.22
CA GLU A 230 33.39 -15.84 -20.65
C GLU A 230 32.64 -15.17 -21.82
N MET A 231 32.09 -15.96 -22.75
CA MET A 231 31.24 -15.45 -23.84
C MET A 231 29.94 -14.86 -23.30
N ALA A 232 29.29 -15.53 -22.35
CA ALA A 232 28.07 -15.02 -21.72
C ALA A 232 28.31 -13.72 -20.93
N LYS A 233 29.52 -13.52 -20.40
CA LYS A 233 29.95 -12.28 -19.72
C LYS A 233 30.40 -11.18 -20.69
N HIS A 234 30.65 -11.50 -21.96
CA HIS A 234 31.13 -10.55 -22.95
C HIS A 234 29.99 -9.58 -23.35
N PRO A 235 30.21 -8.24 -23.30
CA PRO A 235 29.14 -7.26 -23.51
C PRO A 235 28.44 -7.35 -24.87
N PHE A 236 29.10 -7.90 -25.89
CA PHE A 236 28.52 -8.12 -27.22
C PHE A 236 27.65 -9.39 -27.32
N PHE A 237 27.92 -10.41 -26.50
CA PHE A 237 27.27 -11.72 -26.59
C PHE A 237 26.38 -12.04 -25.38
N MET A 238 26.38 -11.19 -24.35
CA MET A 238 25.56 -11.37 -23.16
C MET A 238 24.07 -11.34 -23.51
N GLN A 239 23.36 -12.41 -23.11
CA GLN A 239 21.91 -12.49 -23.29
C GLN A 239 21.14 -11.82 -22.14
N LYS A 240 21.79 -11.70 -20.97
CA LYS A 240 21.23 -11.08 -19.76
C LYS A 240 22.18 -10.00 -19.27
N SER A 241 21.62 -8.89 -18.82
CA SER A 241 22.38 -7.86 -18.13
C SER A 241 22.84 -8.37 -16.76
N PRO A 242 24.08 -8.05 -16.33
CA PRO A 242 24.58 -8.45 -15.02
C PRO A 242 23.73 -7.89 -13.88
N GLU A 243 23.57 -8.66 -12.80
CA GLU A 243 22.81 -8.25 -11.62
C GLU A 243 23.63 -7.32 -10.70
N PRO A 244 22.98 -6.43 -9.92
CA PRO A 244 23.68 -5.53 -9.02
C PRO A 244 24.48 -6.29 -7.95
N GLY A 245 25.81 -6.29 -8.07
CA GLY A 245 26.74 -6.94 -7.13
C GLY A 245 27.53 -8.11 -7.74
N GLU A 246 27.25 -8.50 -8.97
CA GLU A 246 28.08 -9.45 -9.73
C GLU A 246 29.38 -8.79 -10.21
N GLU A 247 30.47 -9.56 -10.23
CA GLU A 247 31.75 -9.11 -10.79
C GLU A 247 31.60 -8.88 -12.30
N LEU A 248 31.82 -7.63 -12.73
CA LEU A 248 31.80 -7.28 -14.15
C LEU A 248 33.03 -7.87 -14.86
N SER A 249 32.85 -8.31 -16.10
CA SER A 249 33.98 -8.68 -16.95
C SER A 249 34.96 -7.51 -17.06
N PRO A 250 36.29 -7.73 -17.04
CA PRO A 250 37.28 -6.66 -17.17
C PRO A 250 37.06 -5.76 -18.39
N LEU A 251 36.51 -6.30 -19.48
CA LEU A 251 36.14 -5.53 -20.66
C LEU A 251 34.95 -4.60 -20.41
N MET A 252 33.91 -5.09 -19.71
CA MET A 252 32.73 -4.30 -19.36
C MET A 252 33.11 -3.18 -18.38
N GLU A 253 33.98 -3.48 -17.41
CA GLU A 253 34.52 -2.48 -16.48
C GLU A 253 35.32 -1.39 -17.23
N GLY A 254 36.20 -1.79 -18.17
CA GLY A 254 36.95 -0.83 -18.99
C GLY A 254 36.04 0.08 -19.83
N LEU A 255 34.96 -0.47 -20.43
CA LEU A 255 33.97 0.33 -21.15
C LEU A 255 33.20 1.28 -20.23
N GLN A 256 32.87 0.82 -19.02
CA GLN A 256 32.18 1.65 -18.02
C GLN A 256 33.07 2.81 -17.55
N GLN A 257 34.36 2.56 -17.32
CA GLN A 257 35.34 3.59 -16.98
C GLN A 257 35.47 4.60 -18.11
N LEU A 258 35.66 4.15 -19.36
CA LEU A 258 35.76 5.05 -20.50
C LEU A 258 34.53 5.98 -20.63
N LYS A 259 33.34 5.48 -20.28
CA LYS A 259 32.09 6.23 -20.39
C LYS A 259 31.77 7.13 -19.20
N TYR A 260 32.11 6.72 -17.97
CA TYR A 260 31.63 7.39 -16.75
C TYR A 260 32.74 7.84 -15.79
N ASP A 261 34.01 7.51 -16.06
CA ASP A 261 35.11 7.92 -15.19
C ASP A 261 35.31 9.44 -15.27
N PRO A 262 35.24 10.17 -14.14
CA PRO A 262 35.54 11.60 -14.08
C PRO A 262 36.99 11.98 -14.36
N GLN A 263 37.94 11.02 -14.33
CA GLN A 263 39.34 11.29 -14.66
C GLN A 263 39.59 11.34 -16.16
N GLU A 264 38.85 10.54 -16.92
CA GLU A 264 38.99 10.42 -18.38
C GLU A 264 38.06 11.40 -19.14
N ASN A 265 36.90 11.75 -18.56
CA ASN A 265 35.90 12.61 -19.20
C ASN A 265 35.76 13.96 -18.51
N THR A 266 35.52 15.01 -19.29
CA THR A 266 35.16 16.32 -18.73
C THR A 266 33.77 16.29 -18.09
N GLU A 267 33.52 17.16 -17.11
CA GLU A 267 32.20 17.25 -16.45
C GLU A 267 31.06 17.53 -17.45
N GLN A 268 31.36 18.21 -18.57
CA GLN A 268 30.40 18.48 -19.63
C GLN A 268 30.05 17.22 -20.43
N GLU A 269 31.07 16.46 -20.83
CA GLU A 269 30.89 15.19 -21.54
C GLU A 269 30.16 14.17 -20.67
N LEU A 270 30.44 14.13 -19.36
CA LEU A 270 29.69 13.28 -18.42
C LEU A 270 28.21 13.68 -18.36
N ALA A 271 27.91 14.97 -18.22
CA ALA A 271 26.53 15.46 -18.19
C ALA A 271 25.78 15.12 -19.49
N ASP A 272 26.44 15.27 -20.64
CA ASP A 272 25.89 14.92 -21.95
C ASP A 272 25.69 13.41 -22.11
N THR A 273 26.63 12.60 -21.65
CA THR A 273 26.51 11.14 -21.61
C THR A 273 25.28 10.71 -20.80
N TYR A 274 25.10 11.26 -19.59
CA TYR A 274 23.92 10.96 -18.75
C TYR A 274 22.61 11.48 -19.35
N LYS A 275 22.64 12.62 -20.07
CA LYS A 275 21.49 13.13 -20.82
C LYS A 275 21.08 12.18 -21.94
N GLU A 276 22.04 11.64 -22.67
CA GLU A 276 21.83 10.67 -23.75
C GLU A 276 21.31 9.34 -23.21
N ASP A 277 21.88 8.84 -22.11
CA ASP A 277 21.37 7.66 -21.41
C ASP A 277 19.93 7.84 -20.96
N GLY A 278 19.60 9.00 -20.38
CA GLY A 278 18.23 9.34 -20.02
C GLY A 278 17.29 9.30 -21.22
N LYS A 279 17.72 9.83 -22.37
CA LYS A 279 16.94 9.79 -23.63
C LYS A 279 16.75 8.36 -24.12
N PHE A 280 17.79 7.53 -24.09
CA PHE A 280 17.75 6.12 -24.45
C PHE A 280 16.74 5.36 -23.56
N TYR A 281 16.79 5.57 -22.24
CA TYR A 281 15.85 4.93 -21.31
C TYR A 281 14.41 5.41 -21.49
N MET A 282 14.20 6.68 -21.85
CA MET A 282 12.88 7.21 -22.20
C MET A 282 12.28 6.51 -23.42
N GLN A 283 13.09 6.29 -24.47
CA GLN A 283 12.66 5.58 -25.68
C GLN A 283 12.28 4.13 -25.39
N HIS A 284 13.02 3.47 -24.50
CA HIS A 284 12.79 2.08 -24.09
C HIS A 284 11.76 1.94 -22.95
N ARG A 285 11.01 3.01 -22.61
CA ARG A 285 10.00 3.04 -21.54
C ARG A 285 10.53 2.68 -20.15
N LYS A 286 11.86 2.74 -19.94
CA LYS A 286 12.52 2.53 -18.64
C LYS A 286 12.57 3.84 -17.85
N PHE A 287 11.40 4.37 -17.49
CA PHE A 287 11.27 5.72 -16.94
C PHE A 287 12.03 5.94 -15.62
N ARG A 288 12.11 4.91 -14.75
CA ARG A 288 12.83 5.01 -13.47
C ARG A 288 14.34 5.22 -13.68
N MET A 289 14.93 4.50 -14.63
CA MET A 289 16.34 4.71 -15.00
C MET A 289 16.56 6.08 -15.64
N ALA A 290 15.63 6.52 -16.50
CA ALA A 290 15.71 7.87 -17.08
C ALA A 290 15.72 8.98 -16.01
N VAL A 291 14.89 8.87 -14.96
CA VAL A 291 14.91 9.83 -13.84
C VAL A 291 16.27 9.86 -13.15
N LEU A 292 16.88 8.68 -12.93
CA LEU A 292 18.21 8.58 -12.31
C LEU A 292 19.27 9.23 -13.21
N SER A 293 19.33 8.87 -14.49
CA SER A 293 20.30 9.44 -15.44
C SER A 293 20.19 10.96 -15.54
N TYR A 294 18.97 11.52 -15.67
CA TYR A 294 18.81 12.98 -15.67
C TYR A 294 19.15 13.63 -14.33
N THR A 295 18.96 12.92 -13.22
CA THR A 295 19.36 13.42 -11.91
C THR A 295 20.88 13.47 -11.77
N GLU A 296 21.60 12.45 -12.23
CA GLU A 296 23.06 12.46 -12.29
C GLU A 296 23.58 13.55 -13.23
N ALA A 297 22.99 13.74 -14.41
CA ALA A 297 23.33 14.84 -15.30
C ALA A 297 23.19 16.22 -14.62
N LEU A 298 22.14 16.41 -13.81
CA LEU A 298 21.89 17.65 -13.06
C LEU A 298 22.84 17.86 -11.86
N ARG A 299 23.59 16.85 -11.43
CA ARG A 299 24.58 17.00 -10.34
C ARG A 299 25.82 17.74 -10.81
N TYR A 300 26.18 17.58 -12.08
CA TYR A 300 27.28 18.32 -12.70
C TYR A 300 26.84 19.77 -12.89
N LYS A 301 27.65 20.73 -12.43
CA LYS A 301 27.33 22.16 -12.48
C LYS A 301 27.68 22.76 -13.84
N VAL A 302 27.34 22.06 -14.92
CA VAL A 302 27.75 22.40 -16.28
C VAL A 302 26.55 22.82 -17.13
N GLY A 303 26.84 23.59 -18.18
CA GLY A 303 25.86 24.05 -19.17
C GLY A 303 25.07 25.29 -18.76
N ASP A 304 24.52 25.95 -19.77
CA ASP A 304 23.71 27.15 -19.63
C ASP A 304 22.37 26.88 -18.96
N ALA A 305 21.65 27.94 -18.57
CA ALA A 305 20.30 27.82 -18.03
C ALA A 305 19.36 27.04 -18.98
N ALA A 306 19.51 27.21 -20.29
CA ALA A 306 18.76 26.47 -21.30
C ALA A 306 19.06 24.96 -21.27
N TYR A 307 20.32 24.58 -21.05
CA TYR A 307 20.72 23.17 -20.93
C TYR A 307 20.06 22.51 -19.71
N LYS A 308 20.12 23.18 -18.56
CA LYS A 308 19.47 22.71 -17.33
C LYS A 308 17.94 22.64 -17.47
N ALA A 309 17.34 23.62 -18.15
CA ALA A 309 15.91 23.61 -18.44
C ALA A 309 15.49 22.36 -19.24
N ILE A 310 16.29 21.96 -20.23
CA ILE A 310 16.06 20.72 -21.00
C ILE A 310 16.13 19.49 -20.10
N LEU A 311 17.14 19.39 -19.23
CA LEU A 311 17.28 18.27 -18.29
C LEU A 311 16.10 18.19 -17.32
N TYR A 312 15.70 19.30 -16.71
CA TYR A 312 14.52 19.34 -15.83
C TYR A 312 13.25 18.97 -16.57
N ASN A 313 13.03 19.47 -17.80
CA ASN A 313 11.89 19.07 -18.60
C ASN A 313 11.91 17.57 -18.95
N ASN A 314 13.05 17.00 -19.31
CA ASN A 314 13.12 15.57 -19.64
C ASN A 314 12.91 14.69 -18.39
N ARG A 315 13.46 15.10 -17.23
CA ARG A 315 13.19 14.43 -15.95
C ARG A 315 11.72 14.55 -15.54
N SER A 316 11.11 15.71 -15.75
CA SER A 316 9.67 15.91 -15.58
C SER A 316 8.86 14.95 -16.45
N ALA A 317 9.30 14.67 -17.69
CA ALA A 317 8.62 13.76 -18.60
C ALA A 317 8.64 12.33 -18.06
N ALA A 318 9.82 11.89 -17.62
CA ALA A 318 9.99 10.58 -17.00
C ALA A 318 9.13 10.44 -15.73
N ASN A 319 9.10 11.46 -14.87
CA ASN A 319 8.24 11.49 -13.69
C ASN A 319 6.75 11.49 -14.03
N TYR A 320 6.34 12.18 -15.09
CA TYR A 320 4.94 12.18 -15.57
C TYR A 320 4.52 10.77 -16.01
N MET A 321 5.37 10.07 -16.76
CA MET A 321 5.10 8.69 -17.19
C MET A 321 5.04 7.72 -16.00
N LEU A 322 5.78 7.99 -14.93
CA LEU A 322 5.69 7.28 -13.65
C LEU A 322 4.48 7.67 -12.80
N LYS A 323 3.62 8.59 -13.26
CA LYS A 323 2.49 9.17 -12.52
C LYS A 323 2.90 9.93 -11.25
N ASN A 324 4.17 10.33 -11.16
CA ASN A 324 4.67 11.18 -10.08
C ASN A 324 4.37 12.66 -10.40
N TYR A 325 3.09 13.04 -10.44
CA TYR A 325 2.69 14.35 -10.95
C TYR A 325 3.23 15.52 -10.12
N ARG A 326 3.43 15.35 -8.80
CA ARG A 326 3.97 16.41 -7.92
C ARG A 326 5.42 16.74 -8.24
N THR A 327 6.28 15.72 -8.36
CA THR A 327 7.70 15.92 -8.69
C THR A 327 7.85 16.37 -10.15
N SER A 328 7.02 15.81 -11.04
CA SER A 328 6.96 16.23 -12.44
C SER A 328 6.59 17.72 -12.59
N LEU A 329 5.61 18.21 -11.81
CA LEU A 329 5.23 19.62 -11.81
C LEU A 329 6.36 20.51 -11.30
N GLN A 330 7.03 20.14 -10.21
CA GLN A 330 8.17 20.89 -9.67
C GLN A 330 9.32 20.98 -10.68
N ASP A 331 9.63 19.88 -11.36
CA ASP A 331 10.67 19.86 -12.40
C ASP A 331 10.27 20.71 -13.61
N ALA A 332 8.99 20.67 -14.03
CA ALA A 332 8.50 21.51 -15.11
C ALA A 332 8.52 23.00 -14.74
N GLN A 333 8.18 23.36 -13.50
CA GLN A 333 8.27 24.73 -13.00
C GLN A 333 9.72 25.23 -12.96
N LYS A 334 10.67 24.42 -12.47
CA LYS A 334 12.10 24.75 -12.53
C LYS A 334 12.61 24.94 -13.96
N ALA A 335 12.13 24.13 -14.90
CA ALA A 335 12.47 24.32 -16.31
C ALA A 335 11.94 25.66 -16.85
N LEU A 336 10.77 26.11 -16.42
CA LEU A 336 10.19 27.41 -16.79
C LEU A 336 10.86 28.60 -16.09
N GLU A 337 11.33 28.42 -14.85
CA GLU A 337 12.13 29.43 -14.14
C GLU A 337 13.46 29.69 -14.88
N LEU A 338 14.08 28.64 -15.40
CA LEU A 338 15.34 28.72 -16.15
C LEU A 338 15.15 29.17 -17.60
N ASN A 339 14.06 28.76 -18.23
CA ASN A 339 13.70 29.16 -19.59
C ASN A 339 12.18 29.42 -19.67
N PRO A 340 11.75 30.69 -19.50
CA PRO A 340 10.34 31.06 -19.57
C PRO A 340 9.70 30.76 -20.92
N ASP A 341 10.45 30.74 -22.02
CA ASP A 341 9.92 30.48 -23.36
C ASP A 341 9.76 28.99 -23.68
N TYR A 342 9.95 28.10 -22.71
CA TYR A 342 9.94 26.66 -22.96
C TYR A 342 8.53 26.04 -23.01
N ASP A 343 7.91 26.10 -24.19
CA ASP A 343 6.52 25.66 -24.40
C ASP A 343 6.25 24.18 -24.04
N LYS A 344 7.23 23.28 -24.27
CA LYS A 344 7.09 21.86 -23.89
C LYS A 344 7.03 21.66 -22.36
N ALA A 345 7.79 22.45 -21.60
CA ALA A 345 7.76 22.41 -20.14
C ALA A 345 6.44 23.00 -19.61
N ARG A 346 5.96 24.09 -20.22
CA ARG A 346 4.66 24.70 -19.91
C ARG A 346 3.51 23.73 -20.11
N TRP A 347 3.48 23.05 -21.24
CA TRP A 347 2.48 22.02 -21.52
C TRP A 347 2.54 20.88 -20.50
N ARG A 348 3.74 20.41 -20.15
CA ARG A 348 3.89 19.37 -19.12
C ARG A 348 3.38 19.84 -17.75
N ALA A 349 3.69 21.07 -17.37
CA ALA A 349 3.20 21.65 -16.13
C ALA A 349 1.66 21.72 -16.12
N ALA A 350 1.03 22.08 -17.23
CA ALA A 350 -0.43 22.08 -17.37
C ALA A 350 -1.02 20.67 -17.22
N GLN A 351 -0.43 19.66 -17.87
CA GLN A 351 -0.82 18.26 -17.71
C GLN A 351 -0.70 17.79 -16.26
N CYS A 352 0.39 18.11 -15.57
CA CYS A 352 0.59 17.75 -14.17
C CYS A 352 -0.39 18.48 -13.24
N ALA A 353 -0.65 19.76 -13.50
CA ALA A 353 -1.60 20.56 -12.73
C ALA A 353 -3.03 20.01 -12.87
N SER A 354 -3.44 19.63 -14.08
CA SER A 354 -4.70 18.96 -14.34
C SER A 354 -4.80 17.60 -13.63
N ALA A 355 -3.70 16.86 -13.51
CA ALA A 355 -3.69 15.55 -12.84
C ALA A 355 -3.65 15.66 -11.30
N LEU A 356 -3.27 16.82 -10.76
CA LEU A 356 -3.23 17.12 -9.32
C LEU A 356 -4.46 17.91 -8.83
N ASP A 357 -5.48 18.05 -9.68
CA ASP A 357 -6.67 18.87 -9.45
C ASP A 357 -6.35 20.33 -9.08
N ARG A 358 -5.18 20.82 -9.52
CA ARG A 358 -4.78 22.24 -9.42
C ARG A 358 -5.30 22.99 -10.63
N PHE A 359 -6.62 23.09 -10.74
CA PHE A 359 -7.30 23.62 -11.93
C PHE A 359 -6.94 25.08 -12.22
N GLU A 360 -6.70 25.91 -11.20
CA GLU A 360 -6.35 27.32 -11.37
C GLU A 360 -5.03 27.48 -12.11
N LEU A 361 -3.98 26.82 -11.58
CA LEU A 361 -2.66 26.80 -12.21
C LEU A 361 -2.72 26.19 -13.63
N CYS A 362 -3.53 25.15 -13.84
CA CYS A 362 -3.69 24.56 -15.17
C CYS A 362 -4.30 25.57 -16.17
N VAL A 363 -5.33 26.31 -15.77
CA VAL A 363 -5.97 27.33 -16.61
C VAL A 363 -4.99 28.44 -16.94
N GLU A 364 -4.24 28.96 -15.97
CA GLU A 364 -3.21 29.99 -16.20
C GLU A 364 -2.13 29.52 -17.18
N LEU A 365 -1.66 28.28 -17.03
CA LEU A 365 -0.67 27.70 -17.93
C LEU A 365 -1.26 27.49 -19.34
N CYS A 366 -2.50 27.03 -19.46
CA CYS A 366 -3.18 26.93 -20.76
C CYS A 366 -3.39 28.31 -21.40
N ASP A 367 -3.75 29.33 -20.63
CA ASP A 367 -3.93 30.70 -21.13
C ASP A 367 -2.63 31.26 -21.70
N THR A 368 -1.50 31.04 -21.02
CA THR A 368 -0.18 31.45 -21.53
C THR A 368 0.26 30.66 -22.77
N ILE A 369 -0.15 29.38 -22.92
CA ILE A 369 0.06 28.62 -24.17
C ILE A 369 -0.77 29.23 -25.30
N LEU A 370 -2.05 29.51 -25.05
CA LEU A 370 -2.99 30.03 -26.05
C LEU A 370 -2.68 31.48 -26.48
N GLN A 371 -2.03 32.27 -25.61
CA GLN A 371 -1.52 33.59 -25.99
C GLN A 371 -0.40 33.51 -27.04
N ARG A 372 0.42 32.45 -27.01
CA ARG A 372 1.54 32.24 -27.95
C ARG A 372 1.10 31.48 -29.20
N ASP A 373 0.30 30.43 -29.00
CA ASP A 373 -0.27 29.60 -30.05
C ASP A 373 -1.79 29.45 -29.85
N PRO A 374 -2.59 30.36 -30.44
CA PRO A 374 -4.05 30.32 -30.35
C PRO A 374 -4.67 29.10 -31.05
N THR A 375 -3.92 28.40 -31.91
CA THR A 375 -4.43 27.27 -32.70
C THR A 375 -4.30 25.93 -31.98
N ASN A 376 -3.67 25.91 -30.81
CA ASN A 376 -3.42 24.70 -30.04
C ASN A 376 -4.72 24.12 -29.45
N THR A 377 -5.31 23.15 -30.16
CA THR A 377 -6.56 22.49 -29.78
C THR A 377 -6.47 21.79 -28.42
N ALA A 378 -5.34 21.14 -28.12
CA ALA A 378 -5.13 20.41 -26.87
C ALA A 378 -5.16 21.36 -25.65
N ALA A 379 -4.61 22.57 -25.77
CA ALA A 379 -4.65 23.57 -24.71
C ALA A 379 -6.07 24.12 -24.49
N VAL A 380 -6.85 24.34 -25.57
CA VAL A 380 -8.26 24.75 -25.47
C VAL A 380 -9.11 23.70 -24.75
N GLU A 381 -8.98 22.44 -25.15
CA GLU A 381 -9.72 21.33 -24.54
C GLU A 381 -9.38 21.14 -23.06
N MET A 382 -8.08 21.17 -22.73
CA MET A 382 -7.61 21.05 -21.34
C MET A 382 -8.12 22.18 -20.46
N ARG A 383 -8.09 23.41 -20.98
CA ARG A 383 -8.62 24.60 -20.30
C ARG A 383 -10.13 24.45 -20.03
N LYS A 384 -10.91 24.08 -21.04
CA LYS A 384 -12.36 23.87 -20.91
C LYS A 384 -12.67 22.77 -19.89
N ALA A 385 -11.93 21.66 -19.93
CA ALA A 385 -12.08 20.56 -18.97
C ALA A 385 -11.76 21.00 -17.54
N CYS A 386 -10.68 21.76 -17.33
CA CYS A 386 -10.31 22.25 -16.00
C CYS A 386 -11.31 23.27 -15.45
N LEU A 387 -11.85 24.17 -16.29
CA LEU A 387 -12.91 25.10 -15.88
C LEU A 387 -14.18 24.35 -15.47
N ALA A 388 -14.58 23.34 -16.23
CA ALA A 388 -15.74 22.51 -15.88
C ALA A 388 -15.55 21.76 -14.55
N LYS A 389 -14.36 21.18 -14.32
CA LYS A 389 -14.01 20.51 -13.06
C LYS A 389 -13.96 21.48 -11.88
N LYS A 390 -13.37 22.67 -12.05
CA LYS A 390 -13.36 23.74 -11.03
C LYS A 390 -14.79 24.15 -10.66
N ALA A 391 -15.67 24.34 -11.63
CA ALA A 391 -17.08 24.64 -11.37
C ALA A 391 -17.81 23.48 -10.67
N ALA A 392 -17.52 22.22 -11.01
CA ALA A 392 -18.06 21.06 -10.30
C ALA A 392 -17.62 21.05 -8.83
N GLN A 393 -16.32 21.17 -8.55
CA GLN A 393 -15.78 21.20 -7.19
C GLN A 393 -16.35 22.36 -6.35
N GLN A 394 -16.56 23.53 -6.95
CA GLN A 394 -17.22 24.65 -6.28
C GLN A 394 -18.71 24.40 -6.00
N ARG A 395 -19.42 23.67 -6.86
CA ARG A 395 -20.82 23.30 -6.62
C ARG A 395 -20.92 22.27 -5.50
N ASP A 396 -20.07 21.25 -5.52
CA ASP A 396 -20.07 20.17 -4.54
C ASP A 396 -19.71 20.71 -3.14
N SER A 397 -18.66 21.54 -3.03
CA SER A 397 -18.30 22.21 -1.78
C SER A 397 -19.40 23.13 -1.23
N ARG A 398 -20.13 23.86 -2.09
CA ARG A 398 -21.30 24.66 -1.66
C ARG A 398 -22.43 23.79 -1.14
N LYS A 399 -22.67 22.64 -1.77
CA LYS A 399 -23.71 21.68 -1.37
C LYS A 399 -23.35 21.05 -0.02
N GLU A 400 -22.11 20.60 0.15
CA GLU A 400 -21.59 20.05 1.41
C GLU A 400 -21.66 21.10 2.54
N ALA A 401 -21.20 22.33 2.29
CA ALA A 401 -21.29 23.40 3.28
C ALA A 401 -22.73 23.74 3.68
N ARG A 402 -23.67 23.67 2.73
CA ARG A 402 -25.10 23.87 3.02
C ARG A 402 -25.65 22.73 3.90
N GLN A 403 -25.32 21.47 3.58
CA GLN A 403 -25.76 20.31 4.36
C GLN A 403 -25.18 20.35 5.77
N GLU A 404 -23.91 20.69 5.93
CA GLU A 404 -23.26 20.81 7.23
C GLU A 404 -23.91 21.92 8.06
N ARG A 405 -24.22 23.07 7.43
CA ARG A 405 -24.94 24.16 8.09
C ARG A 405 -26.35 23.75 8.51
N GLU A 406 -27.12 23.09 7.64
CA GLU A 406 -28.46 22.59 7.96
C GLU A 406 -28.41 21.56 9.10
N LYS A 407 -27.39 20.68 9.11
CA LYS A 407 -27.14 19.72 10.20
C LYS A 407 -26.83 20.46 11.52
N GLN A 408 -25.94 21.45 11.48
CA GLN A 408 -25.57 22.24 12.65
C GLN A 408 -26.78 23.02 13.20
N GLU A 409 -27.57 23.67 12.34
CA GLU A 409 -28.79 24.38 12.74
C GLU A 409 -29.83 23.42 13.33
N ARG A 410 -29.93 22.18 12.83
CA ARG A 410 -30.79 21.14 13.42
C ARG A 410 -30.26 20.69 14.79
N TRP A 411 -28.95 20.52 14.93
CA TRP A 411 -28.30 20.15 16.19
C TRP A 411 -28.46 21.23 17.27
N ASP A 412 -28.18 22.49 16.92
CA ASP A 412 -28.28 23.62 17.85
C ASP A 412 -29.73 23.80 18.35
N ARG A 413 -30.71 23.60 17.46
CA ARG A 413 -32.13 23.57 17.83
C ARG A 413 -32.44 22.43 18.80
N LEU A 414 -32.03 21.20 18.48
CA LEU A 414 -32.23 20.03 19.33
C LEU A 414 -31.65 20.27 20.74
N VAL A 415 -30.39 20.72 20.82
CA VAL A 415 -29.71 20.99 22.09
C VAL A 415 -30.42 22.10 22.87
N THR A 416 -30.89 23.14 22.19
CA THR A 416 -31.65 24.23 22.82
C THR A 416 -32.96 23.72 23.43
N GLU A 417 -33.70 22.91 22.69
CA GLU A 417 -34.98 22.34 23.14
C GLU A 417 -34.80 21.30 24.27
N LEU A 418 -33.73 20.50 24.24
CA LEU A 418 -33.37 19.59 25.32
C LEU A 418 -32.98 20.34 26.60
N LYS A 419 -32.22 21.43 26.48
CA LYS A 419 -31.86 22.29 27.63
C LYS A 419 -33.07 22.98 28.24
N LYS A 420 -34.00 23.50 27.42
CA LYS A 420 -35.25 24.11 27.90
C LYS A 420 -36.10 23.14 28.73
N ARG A 421 -36.12 21.86 28.35
CA ARG A 421 -36.87 20.80 29.04
C ARG A 421 -36.16 20.19 30.23
N MET A 422 -34.94 20.64 30.54
CA MET A 422 -34.13 20.15 31.67
C MET A 422 -33.94 18.63 31.66
N VAL A 423 -33.83 18.03 30.46
CA VAL A 423 -33.67 16.57 30.33
C VAL A 423 -32.34 16.14 30.90
N LYS A 424 -32.37 15.08 31.70
CA LYS A 424 -31.17 14.51 32.34
C LYS A 424 -30.73 13.28 31.56
N PHE A 425 -29.43 13.23 31.30
CA PHE A 425 -28.78 12.08 30.67
C PHE A 425 -27.84 11.40 31.66
N GLU A 426 -27.54 10.13 31.41
CA GLU A 426 -26.53 9.36 32.14
C GLU A 426 -25.18 10.10 32.22
N GLU A 427 -24.77 10.77 31.14
CA GLU A 427 -23.52 11.51 31.05
C GLU A 427 -23.71 13.02 31.18
N ARG A 428 -22.90 13.68 32.03
CA ARG A 428 -23.02 15.12 32.34
C ARG A 428 -22.81 16.03 31.12
N LYS A 429 -22.03 15.57 30.14
CA LYS A 429 -21.73 16.26 28.87
C LYS A 429 -22.40 15.62 27.65
N ALA A 430 -23.49 14.88 27.86
CA ALA A 430 -24.20 14.20 26.77
C ALA A 430 -24.67 15.15 25.65
N LEU A 431 -24.88 16.42 25.96
CA LEU A 431 -25.31 17.45 25.01
C LEU A 431 -24.17 18.07 24.18
N ASP A 432 -22.91 17.79 24.51
CA ASP A 432 -21.75 18.34 23.80
C ASP A 432 -21.38 17.50 22.56
N ASP A 433 -21.79 16.23 22.51
CA ASP A 433 -21.40 15.29 21.47
C ASP A 433 -22.59 14.42 21.03
N GLU A 434 -22.83 14.39 19.71
CA GLU A 434 -23.91 13.61 19.07
C GLU A 434 -23.88 12.14 19.49
N ARG A 435 -22.69 11.59 19.74
CA ARG A 435 -22.48 10.18 20.09
C ARG A 435 -23.22 9.74 21.36
N PHE A 436 -23.46 10.64 22.32
CA PHE A 436 -24.15 10.29 23.56
C PHE A 436 -25.68 10.31 23.45
N LEU A 437 -26.20 10.98 22.42
CA LEU A 437 -27.63 11.00 22.11
C LEU A 437 -28.03 9.86 21.16
N ARG A 438 -27.06 9.21 20.49
CA ARG A 438 -27.32 8.05 19.65
C ARG A 438 -27.65 6.81 20.50
N PRO A 439 -28.78 6.14 20.22
CA PRO A 439 -29.09 4.86 20.85
C PRO A 439 -27.98 3.84 20.64
N ARG A 440 -27.58 3.15 21.71
CA ARG A 440 -26.62 2.03 21.64
C ARG A 440 -27.26 0.69 21.29
N LEU A 441 -28.58 0.66 21.15
CA LEU A 441 -29.35 -0.53 20.81
C LEU A 441 -29.45 -0.63 19.29
N ALA A 442 -28.99 -1.75 18.71
CA ALA A 442 -28.92 -1.94 17.26
C ALA A 442 -30.24 -1.64 16.50
N PRO A 443 -31.44 -1.99 17.00
CA PRO A 443 -32.70 -1.63 16.33
C PRO A 443 -33.01 -0.12 16.28
N LEU A 444 -32.33 0.67 17.11
CA LEU A 444 -32.58 2.11 17.28
C LEU A 444 -31.35 2.97 16.93
N GLU A 445 -30.24 2.39 16.49
CA GLU A 445 -28.96 3.09 16.31
C GLU A 445 -29.05 4.30 15.37
N ASP A 446 -29.88 4.18 14.32
CA ASP A 446 -30.12 5.24 13.33
C ASP A 446 -31.16 6.29 13.80
N PHE A 447 -31.92 5.99 14.85
CA PHE A 447 -33.06 6.79 15.31
C PHE A 447 -32.69 7.59 16.56
N MET A 448 -31.86 8.62 16.38
CA MET A 448 -31.54 9.58 17.43
C MET A 448 -32.75 10.48 17.76
N VAL A 449 -32.78 10.99 18.99
CA VAL A 449 -33.70 12.06 19.40
C VAL A 449 -33.68 13.20 18.39
N SER A 450 -34.82 13.53 17.81
CA SER A 450 -34.95 14.58 16.81
C SER A 450 -35.91 15.66 17.27
N CYS A 451 -35.69 16.87 16.77
CA CYS A 451 -36.57 18.01 16.99
C CYS A 451 -37.22 18.39 15.65
N ASP A 452 -38.54 18.54 15.66
CA ASP A 452 -39.32 19.03 14.53
C ASP A 452 -39.25 20.56 14.42
N GLU A 453 -39.78 21.11 13.32
CA GLU A 453 -39.83 22.56 13.05
C GLU A 453 -40.56 23.34 14.13
N ASN A 454 -41.58 22.73 14.75
CA ASN A 454 -42.38 23.31 15.82
C ASN A 454 -41.72 23.19 17.21
N GLY A 455 -40.49 22.68 17.29
CA GLY A 455 -39.79 22.46 18.55
C GLY A 455 -40.26 21.23 19.33
N VAL A 456 -41.05 20.34 18.72
CA VAL A 456 -41.52 19.09 19.33
C VAL A 456 -40.42 18.04 19.24
N LEU A 457 -40.13 17.38 20.36
CA LEU A 457 -39.13 16.31 20.42
C LEU A 457 -39.74 14.94 20.12
N SER A 458 -39.03 14.16 19.32
CA SER A 458 -39.32 12.76 19.01
C SER A 458 -38.22 11.89 19.60
N TRP A 459 -38.62 10.92 20.43
CA TRP A 459 -37.70 10.09 21.19
C TRP A 459 -37.68 8.64 20.70
N PRO A 460 -36.51 7.99 20.67
CA PRO A 460 -36.42 6.54 20.58
C PRO A 460 -36.73 5.93 21.96
N VAL A 461 -37.70 5.02 22.00
CA VAL A 461 -38.25 4.47 23.24
C VAL A 461 -38.21 2.95 23.21
N VAL A 462 -37.89 2.37 24.36
CA VAL A 462 -37.84 0.92 24.61
C VAL A 462 -38.88 0.58 25.65
N PHE A 463 -39.77 -0.35 25.31
CA PHE A 463 -40.74 -0.94 26.24
C PHE A 463 -40.27 -2.34 26.61
N CYS A 464 -39.99 -2.56 27.89
CA CYS A 464 -39.53 -3.83 28.42
C CYS A 464 -40.68 -4.56 29.11
N TYR A 465 -40.79 -5.87 28.86
CA TYR A 465 -41.73 -6.76 29.52
C TYR A 465 -40.96 -7.82 30.34
N PRO A 466 -40.59 -7.51 31.60
CA PRO A 466 -39.73 -8.39 32.41
C PRO A 466 -40.27 -9.82 32.60
N GLU A 467 -41.59 -9.98 32.61
CA GLU A 467 -42.25 -11.29 32.77
C GLU A 467 -41.94 -12.25 31.61
N PHE A 468 -41.83 -11.73 30.39
CA PHE A 468 -41.55 -12.51 29.19
C PHE A 468 -40.11 -12.37 28.68
N GLN A 469 -39.33 -11.49 29.30
CA GLN A 469 -37.97 -11.12 28.86
C GLN A 469 -37.93 -10.62 27.41
N THR A 470 -39.02 -9.96 26.98
CA THR A 470 -39.15 -9.38 25.65
C THR A 470 -39.12 -7.86 25.71
N THR A 471 -38.77 -7.23 24.59
CA THR A 471 -38.72 -5.78 24.46
C THR A 471 -39.32 -5.34 23.13
N ASP A 472 -40.16 -4.31 23.16
CA ASP A 472 -40.65 -3.61 21.97
C ASP A 472 -39.90 -2.28 21.80
N PHE A 473 -39.68 -1.88 20.55
CA PHE A 473 -38.98 -0.66 20.19
C PHE A 473 -39.89 0.29 19.43
N GLN A 474 -39.93 1.55 19.87
CA GLN A 474 -40.58 2.64 19.14
C GLN A 474 -39.50 3.61 18.67
N GLN A 475 -39.32 3.71 17.35
CA GLN A 475 -38.24 4.49 16.72
C GLN A 475 -38.37 6.00 16.98
N GLN A 476 -39.59 6.53 16.81
CA GLN A 476 -39.90 7.94 17.03
C GLN A 476 -41.23 8.04 17.77
N LEU A 477 -41.15 8.46 19.03
CA LEU A 477 -42.29 8.76 19.88
C LEU A 477 -42.36 10.26 20.14
N LEU A 478 -43.45 10.88 19.71
CA LEU A 478 -43.70 12.31 19.95
C LEU A 478 -43.87 12.57 21.45
N GLU A 479 -43.23 13.63 21.94
CA GLU A 479 -43.28 13.98 23.37
C GLU A 479 -44.67 14.44 23.84
N THR A 480 -45.55 14.84 22.92
CA THR A 480 -46.91 15.35 23.22
C THR A 480 -47.91 14.23 23.47
N THR A 481 -47.59 13.00 23.10
CA THR A 481 -48.46 11.84 23.28
C THR A 481 -48.55 11.47 24.76
N THR A 482 -49.74 11.08 25.23
CA THR A 482 -49.91 10.62 26.63
C THR A 482 -49.47 9.17 26.76
N MET A 483 -48.99 8.78 27.95
CA MET A 483 -48.61 7.38 28.18
C MET A 483 -49.80 6.42 27.99
N GLN A 484 -51.02 6.86 28.29
CA GLN A 484 -52.23 6.08 28.04
C GLN A 484 -52.41 5.79 26.54
N ASP A 485 -52.30 6.79 25.68
CA ASP A 485 -52.45 6.62 24.22
C ASP A 485 -51.34 5.70 23.67
N VAL A 486 -50.11 5.83 24.19
CA VAL A 486 -49.00 4.95 23.83
C VAL A 486 -49.30 3.50 24.16
N LEU A 487 -49.86 3.22 25.35
CA LEU A 487 -50.24 1.86 25.74
C LEU A 487 -51.39 1.32 24.88
N GLU A 488 -52.36 2.17 24.52
CA GLU A 488 -53.47 1.77 23.65
C GLU A 488 -52.98 1.40 22.26
N GLN A 489 -52.01 2.14 21.71
CA GLN A 489 -51.35 1.82 20.44
C GLN A 489 -50.47 0.56 20.53
N LEU A 490 -49.71 0.40 21.62
CA LEU A 490 -48.80 -0.74 21.81
C LEU A 490 -49.56 -2.07 21.96
N PHE A 491 -50.75 -2.04 22.56
CA PHE A 491 -51.61 -3.20 22.81
C PHE A 491 -52.86 -3.24 21.92
N GLU A 492 -52.87 -2.51 20.80
CA GLU A 492 -53.92 -2.66 19.77
C GLU A 492 -53.93 -4.10 19.26
N GLU A 493 -52.74 -4.64 18.97
CA GLU A 493 -52.52 -6.06 18.74
C GLU A 493 -52.02 -6.74 20.04
N PRO A 494 -52.70 -7.81 20.50
CA PRO A 494 -52.27 -8.52 21.70
C PRO A 494 -50.87 -9.12 21.51
N LEU A 495 -50.07 -9.13 22.59
CA LEU A 495 -48.73 -9.71 22.54
C LEU A 495 -48.82 -11.21 22.27
N GLU A 496 -48.04 -11.69 21.31
CA GLU A 496 -47.95 -13.12 20.98
C GLU A 496 -47.52 -13.98 22.18
N CYS A 497 -46.68 -13.40 23.05
CA CYS A 497 -46.21 -14.05 24.28
C CYS A 497 -47.28 -14.13 25.38
N ASP A 498 -48.30 -13.26 25.33
CA ASP A 498 -49.35 -13.16 26.35
C ASP A 498 -50.55 -14.06 26.02
N LYS A 499 -50.39 -15.36 26.29
CA LYS A 499 -51.47 -16.36 26.10
C LYS A 499 -52.70 -16.11 26.99
N ALA A 500 -52.57 -15.32 28.05
CA ALA A 500 -53.63 -15.04 29.01
C ALA A 500 -54.41 -13.74 28.71
N GLY A 501 -53.91 -12.90 27.79
CA GLY A 501 -54.54 -11.63 27.40
C GLY A 501 -54.64 -10.62 28.55
N LEU A 502 -53.67 -10.64 29.46
CA LEU A 502 -53.59 -9.78 30.64
C LEU A 502 -52.95 -8.41 30.34
N TYR A 503 -52.10 -8.31 29.32
CA TYR A 503 -51.46 -7.08 28.87
C TYR A 503 -52.42 -6.24 28.04
N ARG A 504 -53.25 -5.46 28.74
CA ARG A 504 -54.12 -4.43 28.17
C ARG A 504 -53.87 -3.10 28.88
N ALA A 505 -54.02 -1.98 28.17
CA ALA A 505 -53.76 -0.62 28.71
C ALA A 505 -54.35 -0.36 30.12
N LYS A 506 -55.56 -0.88 30.41
CA LYS A 506 -56.22 -0.74 31.72
C LYS A 506 -55.64 -1.63 32.84
N LYS A 507 -55.07 -2.78 32.50
CA LYS A 507 -54.61 -3.82 33.43
C LYS A 507 -53.11 -3.78 33.72
N VAL A 508 -52.33 -3.02 32.95
CA VAL A 508 -50.89 -2.88 33.14
C VAL A 508 -50.54 -1.63 33.93
N ASN A 509 -49.39 -1.61 34.58
CA ASN A 509 -48.74 -0.43 35.12
C ASN A 509 -47.42 -0.21 34.38
N VAL A 510 -47.01 1.05 34.28
CA VAL A 510 -45.77 1.45 33.61
C VAL A 510 -44.81 2.00 34.65
N TYR A 511 -43.57 1.56 34.60
CA TYR A 511 -42.51 2.00 35.49
C TYR A 511 -41.33 2.52 34.69
N TYR A 512 -40.56 3.44 35.25
CA TYR A 512 -39.20 3.72 34.80
C TYR A 512 -38.20 3.49 35.94
N GLU A 513 -36.96 3.20 35.58
CA GLU A 513 -35.89 3.01 36.55
C GLU A 513 -34.97 4.22 36.56
N ASN A 514 -34.73 4.76 37.76
CA ASN A 514 -33.62 5.66 37.97
C ASN A 514 -32.41 4.83 38.42
N ARG A 515 -31.50 4.53 37.49
CA ARG A 515 -30.29 3.74 37.78
C ARG A 515 -29.27 4.48 38.65
N ILE A 516 -29.35 5.80 38.76
CA ILE A 516 -28.49 6.60 39.65
C ILE A 516 -28.93 6.40 41.11
N LEU A 517 -30.24 6.45 41.36
CA LEU A 517 -30.82 6.26 42.69
C LEU A 517 -31.06 4.78 43.04
N GLY A 518 -31.08 3.88 42.04
CA GLY A 518 -31.42 2.48 42.24
C GLY A 518 -32.90 2.26 42.60
N LEU A 519 -33.80 3.10 42.10
CA LEU A 519 -35.23 3.03 42.42
C LEU A 519 -36.08 2.96 41.15
N ALA A 520 -37.19 2.23 41.22
CA ALA A 520 -38.23 2.24 40.21
C ALA A 520 -39.38 3.17 40.63
N TYR A 521 -39.90 3.93 39.67
CA TYR A 521 -40.98 4.87 39.86
C TYR A 521 -42.17 4.50 38.99
N LEU A 522 -43.36 4.57 39.58
CA LEU A 522 -44.62 4.35 38.87
C LEU A 522 -44.94 5.58 38.01
N VAL A 523 -45.22 5.36 36.73
CA VAL A 523 -45.64 6.41 35.78
C VAL A 523 -47.14 6.64 35.89
N ASP A 524 -47.52 7.91 36.00
CA ASP A 524 -48.91 8.32 35.83
C ASP A 524 -49.27 8.27 34.33
N LYS A 525 -50.24 7.41 33.98
CA LYS A 525 -50.64 7.18 32.58
C LYS A 525 -51.26 8.41 31.93
N SER A 526 -51.80 9.33 32.72
CA SER A 526 -52.43 10.56 32.22
C SER A 526 -51.42 11.61 31.73
N LYS A 527 -50.15 11.49 32.14
CA LYS A 527 -49.09 12.42 31.78
C LYS A 527 -48.59 12.22 30.36
N THR A 528 -48.15 13.31 29.76
CA THR A 528 -47.43 13.28 28.48
C THR A 528 -46.00 12.79 28.66
N ILE A 529 -45.40 12.25 27.60
CA ILE A 529 -43.98 11.86 27.61
C ILE A 529 -43.09 13.05 28.00
N ARG A 530 -43.42 14.27 27.53
CA ARG A 530 -42.75 15.51 27.93
C ARG A 530 -42.74 15.71 29.45
N GLU A 531 -43.88 15.53 30.11
CA GLU A 531 -44.01 15.70 31.55
C GLU A 531 -43.24 14.62 32.32
N ILE A 532 -43.28 13.38 31.85
CA ILE A 532 -42.56 12.25 32.45
C ILE A 532 -41.05 12.47 32.38
N VAL A 533 -40.54 12.88 31.21
CA VAL A 533 -39.10 13.15 31.01
C VAL A 533 -38.62 14.37 31.82
N ALA A 534 -39.52 15.33 32.08
CA ALA A 534 -39.23 16.51 32.90
C ALA A 534 -39.20 16.21 34.42
N GLU A 535 -39.62 15.01 34.86
CA GLU A 535 -39.57 14.64 36.27
C GLU A 535 -38.14 14.63 36.80
N ARG A 536 -37.94 15.12 38.03
CA ARG A 536 -36.60 15.22 38.63
C ARG A 536 -35.91 13.85 38.77
N THR A 537 -36.70 12.79 38.83
CA THR A 537 -36.26 11.41 39.01
C THR A 537 -36.02 10.69 37.68
N PHE A 538 -36.43 11.25 36.54
CA PHE A 538 -36.23 10.62 35.25
C PHE A 538 -34.84 10.92 34.68
N VAL A 539 -34.20 9.91 34.09
CA VAL A 539 -32.89 10.00 33.43
C VAL A 539 -32.93 9.16 32.16
N ALA A 540 -32.58 9.77 31.02
CA ALA A 540 -32.42 9.06 29.76
C ALA A 540 -31.08 8.31 29.75
N PHE A 541 -31.13 7.02 29.40
CA PHE A 541 -29.96 6.14 29.39
C PHE A 541 -29.61 5.77 27.95
N GLN A 542 -28.32 5.81 27.62
CA GLN A 542 -27.82 5.40 26.30
C GLN A 542 -28.57 6.03 25.10
N GLY A 543 -29.05 7.27 25.22
CA GLY A 543 -29.78 7.97 24.16
C GLY A 543 -31.24 7.54 23.97
N THR A 544 -31.80 6.67 24.82
CA THR A 544 -33.19 6.19 24.72
C THR A 544 -34.00 6.41 26.00
N LEU A 545 -35.32 6.43 25.86
CA LEU A 545 -36.25 6.35 26.99
C LEU A 545 -36.59 4.88 27.23
N THR A 546 -36.49 4.40 28.46
CA THR A 546 -36.79 3.00 28.80
C THR A 546 -37.95 2.94 29.79
N PHE A 547 -39.00 2.20 29.43
CA PHE A 547 -40.17 1.96 30.26
C PHE A 547 -40.36 0.46 30.48
N TYR A 548 -40.80 0.08 31.68
CA TYR A 548 -41.07 -1.30 32.08
C TYR A 548 -42.57 -1.46 32.26
N ILE A 549 -43.18 -2.42 31.56
CA ILE A 549 -44.62 -2.65 31.61
C ILE A 549 -44.89 -3.97 32.33
N LEU A 550 -45.73 -3.93 33.36
CA LEU A 550 -46.05 -5.06 34.22
C LEU A 550 -47.55 -5.14 34.48
N VAL A 551 -48.11 -6.34 34.65
CA VAL A 551 -49.53 -6.51 34.98
C VAL A 551 -49.78 -6.09 36.43
N LYS A 552 -50.82 -5.28 36.64
CA LYS A 552 -51.23 -4.77 37.96
C LYS A 552 -51.61 -5.92 38.90
N GLY A 553 -50.96 -5.97 40.08
CA GLY A 553 -51.16 -6.99 41.11
C GLY A 553 -50.54 -8.34 40.78
N SER A 554 -49.65 -8.42 39.79
CA SER A 554 -48.92 -9.65 39.48
C SER A 554 -47.77 -9.87 40.48
N LYS A 555 -47.38 -11.14 40.68
CA LYS A 555 -46.21 -11.49 41.51
C LYS A 555 -44.93 -10.85 40.95
N GLN A 556 -44.87 -10.67 39.64
CA GLN A 556 -43.77 -10.06 38.92
C GLN A 556 -43.69 -8.56 39.19
N GLU A 557 -44.83 -7.86 39.31
CA GLU A 557 -44.86 -6.47 39.73
C GLU A 557 -44.32 -6.30 41.15
N GLU A 558 -44.79 -7.11 42.10
CA GLU A 558 -44.28 -7.09 43.48
C GLU A 558 -42.77 -7.40 43.53
N SER A 559 -42.31 -8.40 42.76
CA SER A 559 -40.91 -8.75 42.63
C SER A 559 -40.08 -7.59 42.06
N PHE A 560 -40.56 -6.93 41.00
CA PHE A 560 -39.86 -5.82 40.35
C PHE A 560 -39.72 -4.58 41.25
N ILE A 561 -40.74 -4.29 42.06
CA ILE A 561 -40.70 -3.19 43.03
C ILE A 561 -39.75 -3.52 44.19
N THR A 562 -39.81 -4.75 44.70
CA THR A 562 -38.99 -5.19 45.85
C THR A 562 -37.54 -5.53 45.49
N GLN A 563 -37.24 -5.69 44.19
CA GLN A 563 -35.90 -5.97 43.70
C GLN A 563 -34.91 -4.88 44.12
N THR A 564 -33.84 -5.30 44.79
CA THR A 564 -32.73 -4.42 45.14
C THR A 564 -31.93 -4.06 43.89
N ARG A 565 -31.77 -2.76 43.63
CA ARG A 565 -30.99 -2.27 42.49
C ARG A 565 -29.69 -1.68 43.01
N ILE A 566 -28.60 -1.93 42.30
CA ILE A 566 -27.31 -1.36 42.61
C ILE A 566 -27.24 0.01 41.93
N PRO A 567 -27.14 1.13 42.67
CA PRO A 567 -27.03 2.44 42.07
C PRO A 567 -25.73 2.53 41.26
N LEU A 568 -25.82 3.07 40.05
CA LEU A 568 -24.65 3.37 39.22
C LEU A 568 -23.83 4.45 39.95
N LYS A 569 -22.61 4.09 40.36
CA LYS A 569 -21.62 5.05 40.84
C LYS A 569 -21.18 5.89 39.64
N ILE A 570 -21.76 7.06 39.50
CA ILE A 570 -21.20 8.09 38.63
C ILE A 570 -19.97 8.62 39.38
N GLU A 571 -18.77 8.26 38.92
CA GLU A 571 -17.55 8.92 39.39
C GLU A 571 -17.63 10.39 38.95
N TYR A 572 -17.76 11.29 39.94
CA TYR A 572 -17.95 12.73 39.77
C TYR A 572 -16.66 13.48 39.48
#